data_AF-A0A5E7KHC9-F1
#
_entry.id   AF-A0A5E7KHC9-F1
#
_cell.length_a   1.000
_cell.length_b   1.000
_cell.length_c   1.000
_cell.angle_alpha   90.00
_cell.angle_beta   90.00
_cell.angle_gamma   90.00
#
_symmetry.space_group_name_H-M   'P 1'
#
loop_
_entity.id
_entity.type
_entity.pdbx_description
1 polymer ?
#
loop_
_entity_poly.entity_id
_entity_poly.type
_entity_poly.pdbx_seq_one_letter_code
_entity_poly.pdbx_strand_id
1 'polypeptide(L)' 'MDDKYLFASVLIKINQNQLALGAAMDELTIWAEKQGASDVAGHIRDALETLDQNQEFISLALLSVSTDFKGE' A
#
# COMPACT_ATOMS: atom_id res chain seq x y z
N MET A 1 -23.16 6.00 11.61
CA MET A 1 -22.36 5.75 10.40
C MET A 1 -22.50 4.27 10.16
N ASP A 2 -22.97 3.85 8.98
CA ASP A 2 -23.10 2.41 8.70
C ASP A 2 -21.69 1.79 8.70
N ASP A 3 -21.56 0.64 9.39
CA ASP A 3 -20.29 -0.06 9.63
C ASP A 3 -19.57 -0.37 8.31
N LYS A 4 -20.32 -0.57 7.22
CA LYS A 4 -19.77 -0.75 5.85
C LYS A 4 -19.01 0.49 5.36
N TYR A 5 -19.53 1.71 5.60
CA TYR A 5 -18.85 2.95 5.20
C TYR A 5 -17.61 3.22 6.05
N LEU A 6 -17.67 2.94 7.35
CA LEU A 6 -16.50 3.06 8.22
C LEU A 6 -15.40 2.08 7.76
N PHE A 7 -15.78 0.83 7.48
CA PHE A 7 -14.85 -0.18 6.97
C PHE A 7 -14.19 0.23 5.65
N ALA A 8 -14.98 0.68 4.66
CA ALA A 8 -14.45 1.21 3.41
C ALA A 8 -13.51 2.41 3.63
N SER A 9 -13.87 3.32 4.54
CA SER A 9 -13.04 4.49 4.87
C SER A 9 -11.70 4.09 5.48
N VAL A 10 -11.68 3.07 6.35
CA VAL A 10 -10.44 2.52 6.92
C VAL A 10 -9.57 1.90 5.83
N LEU A 11 -10.15 1.09 4.93
CA LEU A 11 -9.40 0.49 3.82
C LEU A 11 -8.80 1.55 2.87
N ILE A 12 -9.53 2.63 2.58
CA ILE A 12 -8.99 3.77 1.81
C ILE A 12 -7.78 4.37 2.53
N LYS A 13 -7.85 4.56 3.86
CA LYS A 13 -6.72 5.09 4.63
C LYS A 13 -5.51 4.14 4.64
N ILE A 14 -5.73 2.84 4.74
CA ILE A 14 -4.64 1.86 4.66
C ILE A 14 -4.02 1.88 3.26
N ASN A 15 -4.82 1.96 2.19
CA ASN A 15 -4.30 2.08 0.81
C ASN A 15 -3.45 3.34 0.62
N GLN A 16 -3.89 4.49 1.16
CA GLN A 16 -3.12 5.74 1.16
C GLN A 16 -1.80 5.60 1.92
N ASN A 17 -1.79 4.86 3.02
CA ASN A 17 -0.56 4.59 3.76
C ASN A 17 0.40 3.70 2.96
N GLN A 18 -0.08 2.69 2.22
CA GLN A 18 0.78 1.88 1.34
C GLN A 18 1.51 2.76 0.31
N LEU A 19 0.78 3.67 -0.34
CA LEU A 19 1.36 4.61 -1.30
C LEU A 19 2.42 5.52 -0.67
N ALA A 20 2.11 6.10 0.49
CA ALA A 20 3.02 7.02 1.18
C ALA A 20 4.29 6.30 1.67
N LEU A 21 4.14 5.08 2.20
CA LEU A 21 5.26 4.25 2.62
C LEU A 21 6.10 3.80 1.43
N GLY A 22 5.47 3.38 0.33
CA GLY A 22 6.15 3.02 -0.91
C GLY A 22 7.02 4.16 -1.43
N ALA A 23 6.44 5.37 -1.54
CA ALA A 23 7.20 6.55 -1.98
C ALA A 23 8.39 6.87 -1.07
N ALA A 24 8.22 6.79 0.26
CA ALA A 24 9.31 7.01 1.20
C ALA A 24 10.41 5.94 1.07
N MET A 25 10.03 4.68 0.82
CA MET A 25 10.96 3.58 0.63
C MET A 25 11.69 3.64 -0.72
N ASP A 26 11.05 4.13 -1.78
CA ASP A 26 11.71 4.42 -3.06
C ASP A 26 12.81 5.48 -2.89
N GLU A 27 12.52 6.58 -2.17
CA GLU A 27 13.53 7.60 -1.86
C GLU A 27 14.70 7.03 -1.04
N LEU A 28 14.41 6.17 -0.05
CA LEU A 28 15.43 5.49 0.74
C LEU A 28 16.25 4.49 -0.08
N THR A 29 15.64 3.79 -1.04
CA THR A 29 16.34 2.89 -1.97
C THR A 29 17.37 3.67 -2.77
N ILE A 30 16.96 4.79 -3.37
CA ILE A 30 17.86 5.67 -4.13
C ILE A 30 19.00 6.20 -3.25
N TRP A 31 18.70 6.59 -2.01
CA TRP A 31 19.72 7.02 -1.07
C TRP A 31 20.71 5.89 -0.75
N ALA A 32 20.24 4.69 -0.46
CA ALA A 32 21.08 3.54 -0.12
C ALA A 32 22.01 3.16 -1.28
N GLU A 33 21.51 3.19 -2.53
CA GLU A 33 22.31 2.96 -3.72
C GLU A 33 23.41 4.00 -3.91
N LYS A 34 23.11 5.29 -3.67
CA LYS A 34 24.10 6.37 -3.72
C LYS A 34 25.20 6.21 -2.68
N GLN A 35 24.93 5.55 -1.55
CA GLN A 35 25.92 5.22 -0.53
C GLN A 35 26.70 3.93 -0.82
N GLY A 36 26.41 3.24 -1.92
CA GLY A 36 26.99 1.94 -2.24
C GLY A 36 26.47 0.80 -1.34
N ALA A 37 25.37 1.01 -0.62
CA ALA A 37 24.76 0.01 0.25
C ALA A 37 23.79 -0.88 -0.54
N SER A 38 24.32 -1.68 -1.46
CA SER A 38 23.54 -2.54 -2.37
C SER A 38 22.63 -3.52 -1.64
N ASP A 39 23.11 -4.13 -0.55
CA ASP A 39 22.35 -5.13 0.21
C ASP A 39 21.16 -4.48 0.91
N VAL A 40 21.35 -3.27 1.46
CA VAL A 40 20.26 -2.49 2.07
C VAL A 40 19.23 -2.09 1.02
N ALA A 41 19.68 -1.62 -0.15
CA ALA A 41 18.77 -1.30 -1.27
C ALA A 41 18.00 -2.55 -1.74
N GLY A 42 18.61 -3.73 -1.72
CA GLY A 42 17.94 -5.01 -1.99
C GLY A 42 16.83 -5.30 -0.99
N HIS A 43 17.12 -5.21 0.31
CA HIS A 43 16.10 -5.42 1.35
C HIS A 43 14.95 -4.41 1.30
N ILE A 44 15.23 -3.16 0.92
CA ILE A 44 14.16 -2.15 0.75
C ILE A 44 13.27 -2.54 -0.45
N ARG A 45 13.83 -3.05 -1.55
CA ARG A 45 13.05 -3.54 -2.70
C ARG A 45 12.16 -4.73 -2.36
N ASP A 46 12.66 -5.69 -1.60
CA ASP A 46 11.85 -6.83 -1.14
C ASP A 46 10.64 -6.37 -0.30
N ALA A 47 10.85 -5.34 0.52
CA ALA A 47 9.79 -4.75 1.31
C ALA A 47 8.82 -3.89 0.47
N LEU A 48 9.31 -3.18 -0.56
CA LEU A 48 8.46 -2.51 -1.55
C LEU A 48 7.55 -3.50 -2.29
N GLU A 49 8.07 -4.66 -2.71
CA GLU A 49 7.25 -5.71 -3.33
C GLU A 49 6.11 -6.16 -2.39
N THR A 50 6.41 -6.30 -1.09
CA THR A 50 5.40 -6.62 -0.08
C THR A 50 4.35 -5.50 0.05
N LEU A 51 4.75 -4.23 -0.03
CA LEU A 51 3.81 -3.10 0.01
C LEU A 51 2.90 -3.10 -1.22
N ASP A 52 3.44 -3.39 -2.41
CA ASP A 52 2.70 -3.45 -3.68
C ASP A 52 1.65 -4.56 -3.66
N GLN A 53 2.03 -5.77 -3.26
CA GLN A 53 1.10 -6.91 -3.13
C GLN A 53 -0.05 -6.58 -2.16
N ASN A 54 0.26 -5.96 -1.03
CA ASN A 54 -0.74 -5.51 -0.07
C ASN A 54 -1.64 -4.41 -0.64
N GLN A 55 -1.08 -3.46 -1.40
CA GLN A 55 -1.84 -2.39 -2.03
C GLN A 55 -2.83 -2.95 -3.06
N GLU A 56 -2.42 -3.92 -3.87
CA GLU A 56 -3.29 -4.63 -4.81
C GLU A 56 -4.46 -5.29 -4.08
N PHE A 57 -4.16 -6.06 -3.02
CA PHE A 57 -5.19 -6.76 -2.25
C PHE A 57 -6.17 -5.80 -1.57
N ILE A 58 -5.70 -4.68 -1.00
CA ILE A 58 -6.58 -3.65 -0.42
C ILE A 58 -7.46 -3.02 -1.50
N SER A 59 -6.92 -2.78 -2.70
CA SER A 59 -7.68 -2.23 -3.82
C SER A 59 -8.81 -3.18 -4.25
N LEU A 60 -8.53 -4.48 -4.30
CA LEU A 60 -9.55 -5.51 -4.56
C LEU A 60 -10.62 -5.55 -3.46
N ALA A 61 -10.23 -5.48 -2.18
CA ALA A 61 -11.17 -5.43 -1.06
C ALA A 61 -12.07 -4.18 -1.12
N LEU A 62 -11.51 -3.02 -1.48
CA LEU A 62 -12.28 -1.80 -1.69
C LEU A 62 -13.30 -1.93 -2.82
N LEU A 63 -12.92 -2.55 -3.93
CA LEU A 63 -13.83 -2.82 -5.04
C LEU A 63 -14.98 -3.74 -4.61
N SER A 64 -14.68 -4.81 -3.87
CA SER A 64 -15.69 -5.75 -3.34
C SER A 64 -16.72 -5.04 -2.46
N VAL A 65 -16.25 -4.26 -1.48
CA VAL A 65 -17.15 -3.49 -0.60
C VAL A 65 -17.93 -2.44 -1.41
N SER A 66 -17.32 -1.88 -2.46
CA SER A 66 -17.97 -0.89 -3.34
C SER A 66 -19.07 -1.48 -4.23
N THR A 67 -18.89 -2.71 -4.72
CA THR A 67 -19.88 -3.41 -5.53
C THR A 67 -21.08 -3.86 -4.71
N ASP A 68 -20.88 -4.18 -3.44
CA ASP A 68 -21.96 -4.55 -2.52
C ASP A 68 -22.91 -3.38 -2.24
N PHE A 69 -22.46 -2.11 -2.36
CA PHE A 69 -23.34 -0.94 -2.25
C PHE A 69 -24.26 -0.72 -3.46
N LYS A 70 -24.02 -1.38 -4.60
CA LYS A 70 -24.84 -1.22 -5.82
C LYS A 70 -25.91 -2.31 -5.98
N GLY A 71 -25.89 -3.33 -5.11
CA GLY A 71 -26.79 -4.49 -5.15
C GLY A 71 -27.95 -4.45 -4.15
N GLU A 72 -28.04 -3.42 -3.30
CA GLU A 72 -29.15 -3.14 -2.37
C GLU A 72 -29.99 -1.96 -2.85
#